data_AF-A0A3P7JQJ2-F1
#
_entry.id   AF-A0A3P7JQJ2-F1
#
_cell.length_a   1.000
_cell.length_b   1.000
_cell.length_c   1.000
_cell.angle_alpha   90.00
_cell.angle_beta   90.00
_cell.angle_gamma   90.00
#
_symmetry.space_group_name_H-M   'P 1'
#
loop_
_entity.id
_entity.type
_entity.pdbx_description
1 polymer ?
#
loop_
_entity_poly.entity_id
_entity_poly.type
_entity_poly.pdbx_seq_one_letter_code
_entity_poly.pdbx_strand_id
1 'polypeptide(L)' 'MCQGGRLEPRGCVTESNRMLNIGSTIEAGGYVAVCELGSDGYLQFRFTACVGEGNRHYKVGETWADAQLS' A
#
# COMPACT_ATOMS: atom_id res chain seq x y z
N MET A 1 -12.06 -10.34 -12.54
CA MET A 1 -13.35 -11.07 -12.56
C MET A 1 -14.27 -10.37 -13.56
N CYS A 2 -15.06 -11.10 -14.34
CA CYS A 2 -16.02 -10.50 -15.27
C CYS A 2 -17.27 -10.02 -14.53
N GLN A 3 -17.68 -8.78 -14.74
CA GLN A 3 -19.03 -8.29 -14.39
C GLN A 3 -19.69 -7.74 -15.65
N GLY A 4 -20.92 -8.20 -15.93
CA GLY A 4 -21.65 -7.75 -17.12
C GLY A 4 -20.91 -8.00 -18.44
N GLY A 5 -20.06 -9.04 -18.51
CA GLY A 5 -19.25 -9.36 -19.68
C GLY A 5 -17.96 -8.54 -19.83
N ARG A 6 -17.66 -7.62 -18.91
CA ARG A 6 -16.41 -6.83 -18.92
C ARG A 6 -15.47 -7.26 -17.80
N LEU A 7 -14.18 -7.38 -18.13
CA LEU A 7 -13.14 -7.60 -17.13
C LEU A 7 -12.93 -6.30 -16.35
N GLU A 8 -13.19 -6.36 -15.04
CA GLU A 8 -12.98 -5.24 -14.13
C GLU A 8 -11.82 -5.55 -13.18
N PRO A 9 -10.89 -4.59 -12.97
CA PRO A 9 -9.91 -4.67 -11.90
C PRO A 9 -10.62 -4.77 -10.55
N ARG A 10 -10.22 -5.74 -9.71
CA ARG A 10 -10.80 -5.94 -8.37
C ARG A 10 -9.86 -5.56 -7.24
N GLY A 11 -8.55 -5.58 -7.52
CA GLY A 11 -7.53 -5.29 -6.55
C GLY A 11 -6.25 -6.07 -6.83
N CYS A 12 -5.29 -5.96 -5.91
CA CYS A 12 -3.90 -6.28 -6.15
C CYS A 12 -3.57 -7.69 -5.66
N VAL A 13 -2.45 -8.23 -6.15
CA VAL A 13 -1.90 -9.50 -5.67
C VAL A 13 -0.56 -9.20 -5.01
N THR A 14 -0.37 -9.68 -3.78
CA THR A 14 0.90 -9.54 -3.06
C THR A 14 1.94 -10.56 -3.55
N GLU A 15 3.21 -10.36 -3.19
CA GLU A 15 4.27 -11.36 -3.46
C GLU A 15 3.98 -12.73 -2.83
N SER A 16 3.25 -12.75 -1.71
CA SER A 16 2.74 -13.96 -1.05
C SER A 16 1.42 -14.49 -1.64
N ASN A 17 1.09 -14.11 -2.88
CA ASN A 17 -0.12 -14.51 -3.61
C ASN A 17 -1.45 -14.18 -2.92
N ARG A 18 -1.47 -13.25 -1.95
CA ARG A 18 -2.72 -12.80 -1.33
C ARG A 18 -3.41 -11.81 -2.25
N MET A 19 -4.70 -12.02 -2.47
CA MET A 19 -5.56 -11.08 -3.19
C MET A 19 -6.08 -10.02 -2.22
N LEU A 20 -5.89 -8.76 -2.57
CA LEU A 20 -6.34 -7.61 -1.80
C LEU A 20 -7.41 -6.86 -2.57
N ASN A 21 -8.42 -6.34 -1.89
CA ASN A 21 -9.37 -5.43 -2.53
C ASN A 21 -8.74 -4.05 -2.74
N ILE A 22 -9.20 -3.32 -3.76
CA ILE A 22 -8.90 -1.89 -3.90
C ILE A 22 -9.25 -1.16 -2.58
N GLY A 23 -8.34 -0.31 -2.10
CA GLY A 23 -8.41 0.40 -0.82
C GLY A 23 -7.75 -0.34 0.35
N SER A 24 -7.41 -1.63 0.21
CA SER A 24 -6.70 -2.37 1.26
C SER A 24 -5.26 -1.87 1.40
N THR A 25 -4.75 -1.84 2.63
CA THR A 25 -3.36 -1.48 2.93
C THR A 25 -2.55 -2.69 3.37
N ILE A 26 -1.25 -2.68 3.04
CA ILE A 26 -0.26 -3.65 3.51
C ILE A 26 1.00 -2.95 3.99
N GLU A 27 1.71 -3.60 4.91
CA GLU A 27 3.10 -3.29 5.19
C GLU A 27 4.00 -4.14 4.29
N ALA A 28 4.93 -3.50 3.58
CA ALA A 28 5.90 -4.16 2.72
C ALA A 28 7.18 -3.33 2.66
N GLY A 29 8.34 -3.97 2.93
CA GLY A 29 9.65 -3.34 2.77
C GLY A 29 9.88 -2.07 3.60
N GLY A 30 9.25 -1.95 4.77
CA GLY A 30 9.34 -0.76 5.62
C GLY A 30 8.38 0.38 5.22
N TYR A 31 7.39 0.10 4.37
CA TYR A 31 6.37 1.06 3.96
C TYR A 31 4.96 0.52 4.15
N VAL A 32 4.01 1.43 4.30
CA VAL A 32 2.58 1.13 4.17
C VAL A 32 2.16 1.48 2.75
N ALA A 33 1.71 0.48 1.99
CA ALA A 33 1.18 0.66 0.64
C ALA A 33 -0.33 0.43 0.62
N VAL A 34 -1.05 1.21 -0.19
CA VAL A 34 -2.46 0.97 -0.51
C VAL A 34 -2.57 0.35 -1.91
N CYS A 35 -3.41 -0.67 -2.04
CA CYS A 35 -3.82 -1.15 -3.35
C CYS A 35 -4.84 -0.19 -3.95
N GLU A 36 -4.56 0.38 -5.11
CA GLU A 36 -5.48 1.31 -5.77
C GLU A 36 -5.55 1.07 -7.29
N LEU A 37 -6.62 1.57 -7.89
CA LEU A 37 -6.74 1.69 -9.33
C LEU A 37 -6.22 3.08 -9.73
N GLY A 38 -5.09 3.10 -10.44
CA GLY A 38 -4.50 4.32 -10.96
C GLY A 38 -5.42 5.00 -11.98
N SER A 39 -5.18 6.29 -12.21
CA SER A 39 -5.92 7.06 -13.22
C SER A 39 -5.68 6.56 -14.65
N ASP A 40 -4.61 5.81 -14.86
CA ASP A 40 -4.25 5.11 -16.09
C ASP A 40 -5.02 3.79 -16.28
N GLY A 41 -5.83 3.38 -15.30
CA GLY A 41 -6.65 2.16 -15.35
C GLY A 41 -5.92 0.90 -14.89
N TYR A 42 -4.69 1.00 -14.39
CA TYR A 42 -3.92 -0.13 -13.88
C TYR A 42 -3.94 -0.20 -12.36
N LEU A 43 -3.93 -1.43 -11.84
CA LEU A 43 -3.80 -1.67 -10.40
C LEU A 43 -2.36 -1.44 -9.98
N GLN A 44 -2.17 -0.68 -8.90
CA GLN A 44 -0.85 -0.37 -8.37
C GLN A 44 -0.84 -0.39 -6.84
N PHE A 45 0.35 -0.58 -6.29
CA PHE A 45 0.63 -0.31 -4.89
C PHE A 45 1.20 1.10 -4.77
N ARG A 46 0.47 2.01 -4.13
CA ARG A 46 0.96 3.35 -3.83
C ARG A 46 1.40 3.44 -2.38
N PHE A 47 2.64 3.86 -2.15
CA PHE A 47 3.15 4.09 -0.80
C PHE A 47 2.47 5.31 -0.14
N THR A 48 2.11 5.16 1.13
CA THR A 48 1.33 6.14 1.91
C THR A 48 1.98 6.54 3.22
N ALA A 49 2.84 5.68 3.77
CA ALA A 49 3.59 5.94 4.99
C ALA A 49 4.88 5.11 5.04
N CYS A 50 5.82 5.54 5.88
CA CYS A 50 7.00 4.76 6.29
C CYS A 50 6.68 4.03 7.60
N VAL A 51 7.17 2.80 7.76
CA VAL A 51 7.12 2.04 9.01
C VAL A 51 8.42 2.30 9.77
N GLY A 52 8.33 2.97 10.91
CA GLY A 52 9.47 3.22 11.80
C GLY A 52 9.41 2.41 13.10
N GLU A 53 10.24 2.79 14.07
CA GLU A 53 10.36 2.05 15.33
C GLU A 53 9.03 1.90 16.07
N GLY A 54 8.87 0.77 16.78
CA GLY A 54 7.66 0.44 17.51
C GLY A 54 6.42 0.26 16.62
N ASN A 55 6.60 -0.09 15.34
CA ASN A 55 5.53 -0.24 14.34
C ASN A 55 4.75 1.05 14.08
N ARG A 56 5.40 2.21 14.26
CA ARG A 56 4.78 3.52 14.01
C ARG A 56 4.79 3.83 12.53
N HIS A 57 3.63 4.21 11.99
CA HIS A 57 3.48 4.59 10.59
C HIS A 57 3.52 6.10 10.44
N TYR A 58 4.54 6.61 9.75
CA TYR A 58 4.74 8.02 9.47
C TYR A 58 4.20 8.35 8.08
N LYS A 59 3.11 9.10 8.03
CA LYS A 59 2.50 9.52 6.77
C LYS A 59 3.39 10.52 6.04
N VAL A 60 3.14 10.70 4.74
CA VAL A 60 3.82 11.73 3.94
C VAL A 60 3.69 13.10 4.61
N GLY A 61 4.83 13.74 4.87
CA GLY A 61 4.93 15.04 5.54
C GLY A 61 5.13 14.97 7.05
N GLU A 62 4.95 13.80 7.67
CA GLU A 62 5.36 13.60 9.06
C GLU A 62 6.87 13.36 9.16
N THR A 63 7.45 13.80 10.27
CA THR A 63 8.87 13.64 10.58
C THR A 63 9.04 12.97 11.94
N TRP A 64 10.16 12.29 12.13
CA TRP A 64 10.60 11.81 13.43
C TRP A 64 11.97 12.41 13.75
N ALA A 65 12.28 12.51 15.04
CA ALA A 65 13.65 12.75 15.47
C ALA A 65 14.38 11.40 15.45
N ASP A 66 15.58 11.35 14.88
CA ASP A 66 16.46 10.21 15.10
C ASP A 66 16.70 10.07 16.62
N ALA A 67 16.80 8.84 17.09
CA ALA A 67 17.32 8.57 18.42
C ALA A 67 18.79 9.02 18.42
N GLN A 68 19.00 10.29 18.74
CA GLN A 68 20.32 10.88 18.86
C GLN A 68 21.09 10.01 19.86
N LEU A 69 22.19 9.38 19.39
CA LEU A 69 23.13 8.60 20.19
C LEU A 69 23.36 9.29 21.54
N SER A 70 22.83 8.70 22.60
CA SER A 70 23.18 9.05 23.98
C SER A 70 24.58 8.54 24.30
#